data_AF-A0A0S7YZ39-F1
#
_entry.id   AF-A0A0S7YZ39-F1
#
_cell.length_a   1.000
_cell.length_b   1.000
_cell.length_c   1.000
_cell.angle_alpha   90.00
_cell.angle_beta   90.00
_cell.angle_gamma   90.00
#
_symmetry.space_group_name_H-M   'P 1'
#
loop_
_entity.id
_entity.type
_entity.pdbx_description
1 polymer ?
#
loop_
_entity_poly.entity_id
_entity_poly.type
_entity_poly.pdbx_seq_one_letter_code
_entity_poly.pdbx_strand_id
1 'polypeptide(L)'
;MGLLDPTALGLGFDTLNFQIEMGDTIVTDEVFTNLNDALAYFDDQTLNLGDWIVGLNPDNLVLDIAFMLSLTTDDLGAGFYADFILGNSTAIPIPPAVWLFGSGLLGLIVTARKHKTN
;
A
#
# COMPACT_ATOMS: atom_id res chain seq x y z
N MET A 1 1.15 3.79 4.17
CA MET A 1 1.22 5.12 3.55
C MET A 1 -0.03 5.32 2.73
N GLY A 2 -0.68 6.49 2.80
CA GLY A 2 -1.73 6.87 1.85
C GLY A 2 -1.13 7.64 0.68
N LEU A 3 -1.57 7.31 -0.53
CA LEU A 3 -1.29 8.00 -1.77
C LEU A 3 -2.56 8.77 -2.14
N LEU A 4 -2.45 10.07 -2.38
CA LEU A 4 -3.59 10.97 -2.50
C LEU A 4 -3.40 11.94 -3.67
N ASP A 5 -4.52 12.33 -4.27
CA ASP A 5 -4.65 13.47 -5.19
C ASP A 5 -3.57 13.57 -6.30
N PRO A 6 -3.29 12.51 -7.08
CA PRO A 6 -2.30 12.59 -8.13
C PRO A 6 -2.74 13.51 -9.26
N THR A 7 -1.83 14.33 -9.75
CA THR A 7 -2.08 15.21 -10.88
C THR A 7 -0.88 15.25 -11.81
N ALA A 8 -1.16 15.22 -13.12
CA ALA A 8 -0.18 15.49 -14.16
C ALA A 8 -0.31 16.92 -14.70
N LEU A 9 0.83 17.50 -15.05
CA LEU A 9 0.94 18.74 -15.79
C LEU A 9 1.27 18.46 -17.26
N GLY A 10 0.80 19.32 -18.17
CA GLY A 10 1.04 19.14 -19.60
C GLY A 10 0.53 17.79 -20.10
N LEU A 11 1.39 17.04 -20.78
CA LEU A 11 1.13 15.66 -21.21
C LEU A 11 1.58 14.59 -20.18
N GLY A 12 2.12 15.02 -19.03
CA GLY A 12 2.58 14.15 -17.95
C GLY A 12 4.05 13.76 -18.08
N PHE A 13 4.33 12.50 -18.41
CA PHE A 13 5.67 11.92 -18.49
C PHE A 13 5.76 10.81 -19.53
N ASP A 14 6.97 10.55 -20.02
CA ASP A 14 7.29 9.34 -20.79
C ASP A 14 7.58 8.17 -19.85
N THR A 15 8.29 8.45 -18.76
CA THR A 15 8.57 7.47 -17.71
C THR A 15 8.58 8.15 -16.36
N LEU A 16 7.93 7.50 -15.38
CA LEU A 16 7.95 7.87 -13.98
C LEU A 16 8.46 6.68 -13.17
N ASN A 17 9.55 6.86 -12.43
CA ASN A 17 9.97 5.91 -11.40
C ASN A 17 9.60 6.48 -10.02
N PHE A 18 8.81 5.72 -9.27
CA PHE A 18 8.54 5.96 -7.87
C PHE A 18 9.22 4.91 -6.99
N GLN A 19 10.15 5.38 -6.16
CA GLN A 19 10.92 4.54 -5.27
C GLN A 19 10.80 5.03 -3.83
N ILE A 20 10.71 4.08 -2.91
CA ILE A 20 10.73 4.32 -1.47
C ILE A 20 11.83 3.46 -0.86
N GLU A 21 12.66 4.10 -0.05
CA GLU A 21 13.71 3.47 0.72
C GLU A 21 13.44 3.68 2.21
N MET A 22 13.60 2.62 3.02
CA MET A 22 13.57 2.68 4.48
C MET A 22 14.92 2.19 5.02
N GLY A 23 15.64 3.06 5.71
CA GLY A 23 17.07 2.87 5.99
C GLY A 23 17.84 2.72 4.68
N ASP A 24 18.54 1.61 4.50
CA ASP A 24 19.27 1.26 3.26
C ASP A 24 18.51 0.20 2.41
N THR A 25 17.21 0.02 2.64
CA THR A 25 16.39 -1.01 1.98
C THR A 25 15.33 -0.39 1.10
N ILE A 26 15.36 -0.73 -0.19
CA ILE A 26 14.29 -0.38 -1.13
C ILE A 26 13.06 -1.24 -0.79
N VAL A 27 11.97 -0.56 -0.44
CA VAL A 27 10.69 -1.20 -0.06
C VAL A 27 9.62 -1.06 -1.13
N THR A 28 9.84 -0.15 -2.09
CA THR A 28 9.00 0.03 -3.27
C THR A 28 9.86 0.58 -4.40
N ASP A 29 9.69 0.06 -5.61
CA ASP A 29 10.34 0.54 -6.84
C ASP A 29 9.40 0.23 -8.00
N GLU A 30 8.58 1.21 -8.36
CA GLU A 30 7.53 1.10 -9.36
C GLU A 30 7.84 2.01 -10.55
N VAL A 31 7.81 1.45 -11.75
CA VAL A 31 8.07 2.18 -12.99
C VAL A 31 6.81 2.23 -13.84
N PHE A 32 6.37 3.45 -14.14
CA PHE A 32 5.22 3.72 -14.99
C PHE A 32 5.69 4.27 -16.34
N THR A 33 5.20 3.68 -17.41
CA THR A 33 5.35 4.18 -18.79
C THR A 33 4.02 4.68 -19.37
N ASN A 34 2.98 4.71 -18.54
CA ASN A 34 1.63 5.15 -18.89
C ASN A 34 1.10 6.05 -17.78
N LEU A 35 0.64 7.24 -18.16
CA LEU A 35 0.08 8.21 -17.24
C LEU A 35 -1.14 7.67 -16.48
N ASN A 36 -2.04 6.95 -17.16
CA ASN A 36 -3.26 6.44 -16.51
C ASN A 36 -2.95 5.39 -15.44
N ASP A 37 -1.92 4.59 -15.64
CA ASP A 37 -1.51 3.57 -14.67
C ASP A 37 -0.91 4.22 -13.41
N ALA A 38 -0.12 5.29 -13.58
CA ALA A 38 0.37 6.06 -12.45
C ALA A 38 -0.77 6.78 -11.72
N LEU A 39 -1.69 7.45 -12.44
CA LEU A 39 -2.85 8.09 -11.81
C LEU A 39 -3.63 7.07 -10.98
N ALA A 40 -3.95 5.90 -11.53
CA ALA A 40 -4.65 4.85 -10.80
C ALA A 40 -3.87 4.30 -9.60
N TYR A 41 -2.54 4.21 -9.70
CA TYR A 41 -1.69 3.76 -8.60
C TYR A 41 -1.67 4.74 -7.43
N PHE A 42 -1.63 6.05 -7.72
CA PHE A 42 -1.55 7.10 -6.72
C PHE A 42 -2.91 7.60 -6.23
N ASP A 43 -4.02 7.19 -6.85
CA ASP A 43 -5.39 7.67 -6.54
C ASP A 43 -6.02 6.91 -5.37
N ASP A 44 -6.04 7.55 -4.20
CA ASP A 44 -6.70 7.09 -2.97
C ASP A 44 -6.32 5.67 -2.54
N GLN A 45 -5.08 5.28 -2.79
CA GLN A 45 -4.56 3.97 -2.41
C GLN A 45 -3.80 4.00 -1.09
N THR A 46 -3.75 2.84 -0.42
CA THR A 46 -2.84 2.64 0.71
C THR A 46 -1.75 1.67 0.32
N LEU A 47 -0.49 2.09 0.50
CA LEU A 47 0.68 1.26 0.33
C LEU A 47 1.16 0.74 1.68
N ASN A 48 1.29 -0.59 1.77
CA ASN A 48 1.89 -1.24 2.93
C ASN A 48 3.41 -1.30 2.74
N LEU A 49 4.16 -0.55 3.56
CA LEU A 49 5.61 -0.50 3.52
C LEU A 49 6.28 -1.64 4.30
N GLY A 50 5.50 -2.51 4.96
CA GLY A 50 6.01 -3.59 5.79
C GLY A 50 6.35 -3.15 7.21
N ASP A 51 7.37 -3.77 7.81
CA ASP A 51 7.80 -3.50 9.18
C ASP A 51 8.68 -2.24 9.24
N TRP A 52 8.24 -1.26 10.04
CA TRP A 52 8.91 0.03 10.18
C TRP A 52 10.21 -0.08 10.97
N ILE A 53 10.40 -1.16 11.73
CA ILE A 53 11.66 -1.42 12.46
C ILE A 53 12.85 -1.45 11.50
N VAL A 54 12.65 -1.89 10.25
CA VAL A 54 13.70 -1.94 9.22
C VAL A 54 14.26 -0.55 8.90
N GLY A 55 13.42 0.48 8.95
CA GLY A 55 13.84 1.87 8.71
C GLY A 55 14.29 2.61 9.96
N LEU A 56 14.26 1.99 11.16
CA LEU A 56 14.69 2.67 12.37
C LEU A 56 16.21 2.60 12.50
N ASN A 57 16.84 3.76 12.69
CA ASN A 57 18.23 3.80 13.11
C ASN A 57 18.35 3.21 14.54
N PRO A 58 19.21 2.19 14.75
CA PRO A 58 19.28 1.46 16.02
C PRO A 58 19.80 2.30 17.18
N ASP A 59 20.50 3.40 16.91
CA ASP A 59 21.14 4.23 17.94
C ASP A 59 20.20 5.31 18.49
N ASN A 60 19.28 5.82 17.67
CA ASN A 60 18.42 6.96 18.04
C ASN A 60 16.92 6.74 17.83
N LEU A 61 16.51 5.59 17.26
CA LEU A 61 15.13 5.22 16.99
C LEU A 61 14.39 6.21 16.09
N VAL A 62 15.11 6.97 15.27
CA VAL A 62 14.55 7.83 14.23
C VAL A 62 14.31 7.00 12.98
N LEU A 63 13.12 7.15 12.39
CA LEU A 63 12.79 6.54 11.10
C LEU A 63 13.55 7.26 9.99
N ASP A 64 14.37 6.51 9.28
CA ASP A 64 15.01 6.90 8.04
C ASP A 64 14.18 6.41 6.86
N ILE A 65 13.63 7.35 6.08
CA ILE A 65 12.76 7.05 4.95
C ILE A 65 12.97 8.11 3.86
N ALA A 66 13.16 7.65 2.63
CA ALA A 66 13.34 8.49 1.46
C ALA A 66 12.30 8.17 0.39
N PHE A 67 11.76 9.23 -0.22
CA PHE A 67 10.83 9.15 -1.35
C PHE A 67 11.50 9.75 -2.56
N MET A 68 11.57 8.97 -3.63
CA MET A 68 12.20 9.38 -4.87
C MET A 68 11.17 9.27 -5.99
N LEU A 69 10.94 10.40 -6.64
CA LEU A 69 10.04 10.49 -7.78
C LEU A 69 10.85 11.05 -8.95
N SER A 70 11.24 10.15 -9.85
CA SER A 70 12.08 10.47 -11.01
C SER A 70 11.24 10.44 -12.27
N LEU A 71 11.19 11.57 -12.98
CA LEU A 71 10.40 11.73 -14.19
C LEU A 71 11.32 12.01 -15.38
N THR A 72 11.03 11.37 -16.51
CA THR A 72 11.62 11.69 -17.82
C THR A 72 10.51 12.09 -18.78
N THR A 73 10.73 13.17 -19.52
CA THR A 73 9.82 13.71 -20.53
C THR A 73 10.58 14.56 -21.53
N ASP A 74 10.13 14.61 -22.78
CA ASP A 74 10.58 15.57 -23.80
C ASP A 74 9.63 16.78 -23.97
N ASP A 75 8.53 16.83 -23.20
CA ASP A 75 7.50 17.86 -23.28
C ASP A 75 7.75 19.03 -22.31
N LEU A 76 7.69 20.25 -22.86
CA LEU A 76 7.81 21.48 -22.08
C LEU A 76 6.60 21.67 -21.15
N GLY A 77 6.88 21.79 -19.86
CA GLY A 77 5.84 22.01 -18.83
C GLY A 77 5.13 20.73 -18.38
N ALA A 78 5.61 19.56 -18.80
CA ALA A 78 5.13 18.29 -18.28
C ALA A 78 5.66 18.02 -16.87
N GLY A 79 4.90 17.27 -16.08
CA GLY A 79 5.24 16.99 -14.69
C GLY A 79 4.18 16.11 -14.02
N PHE A 80 4.51 15.66 -12.81
CA PHE A 80 3.63 14.83 -11.99
C PHE A 80 3.84 15.18 -10.53
N TYR A 81 2.75 15.32 -9.78
CA TYR A 81 2.78 15.49 -8.33
C TYR A 81 1.65 14.69 -7.70
N ALA A 82 1.88 14.25 -6.47
CA ALA A 82 0.91 13.53 -5.64
C ALA A 82 1.19 13.87 -4.17
N ASP A 83 0.16 13.74 -3.35
CA ASP A 83 0.25 13.95 -1.91
C ASP A 83 0.42 12.62 -1.18
N PHE A 84 1.25 12.62 -0.14
CA PHE A 84 1.55 11.43 0.64
C PHE A 84 1.25 11.65 2.12
N ILE A 85 0.61 10.66 2.75
CA ILE A 85 0.45 10.61 4.20
C ILE A 85 1.10 9.36 4.78
N LEU A 86 1.98 9.56 5.75
CA LEU A 86 2.67 8.49 6.45
C LEU A 86 2.01 8.21 7.79
N GLY A 87 1.76 6.92 8.03
CA GLY A 87 1.21 6.44 9.29
C GLY A 87 1.53 4.97 9.46
N ASN A 88 1.96 4.61 10.65
CA ASN A 88 2.12 3.23 11.06
C ASN A 88 0.73 2.69 11.45
N SER A 89 0.09 1.97 10.53
CA SER A 89 -1.16 1.28 10.82
C SER A 89 -0.83 -0.10 11.39
N THR A 90 -1.30 -0.37 12.60
CA THR A 90 -1.27 -1.74 13.12
C THR A 90 -2.33 -2.55 12.39
N ALA A 91 -1.96 -3.74 11.89
CA ALA A 91 -2.92 -4.65 11.27
C ALA A 91 -4.09 -4.86 12.25
N ILE A 92 -5.30 -4.47 11.85
CA ILE A 92 -6.48 -4.63 12.69
C ILE A 92 -6.72 -6.14 12.85
N PRO A 93 -6.71 -6.69 14.08
CA PRO A 93 -6.97 -8.10 14.28
C PRO A 93 -8.32 -8.48 13.68
N ILE A 94 -8.35 -9.60 12.94
CA ILE A 94 -9.58 -10.12 12.35
C ILE A 94 -10.62 -10.22 13.49
N PRO A 95 -11.81 -9.62 13.35
CA PRO A 95 -12.78 -9.62 14.42
C PRO A 95 -13.06 -11.05 14.90
N PRO A 96 -13.15 -11.30 16.21
CA PRO A 96 -13.49 -12.62 16.77
C PRO A 96 -14.77 -13.22 16.19
N ALA A 97 -15.64 -12.36 15.64
CA ALA A 97 -16.82 -12.75 14.88
C ALA A 97 -16.53 -13.77 13.76
N VAL A 98 -15.41 -13.67 13.04
CA VAL A 98 -15.08 -14.63 11.96
C VAL A 98 -14.91 -16.05 12.53
N TRP A 99 -14.28 -16.19 13.70
CA TRP A 99 -14.15 -17.46 14.40
C TRP A 99 -15.48 -17.96 14.98
N LEU A 100 -16.32 -17.05 15.48
CA LEU A 100 -17.68 -17.38 15.95
C LEU A 100 -18.57 -17.87 14.80
N PHE A 101 -18.51 -17.24 13.64
CA PHE A 101 -19.25 -17.67 12.46
C PHE A 101 -18.74 -19.03 11.95
N GLY A 102 -17.42 -19.22 11.87
CA GLY A 102 -16.83 -20.49 11.46
C GLY A 102 -17.20 -21.64 12.40
N SER A 103 -17.06 -21.44 13.71
CA SER A 103 -17.41 -22.46 14.71
C SER A 103 -18.92 -22.71 14.81
N GLY A 104 -19.75 -21.67 14.71
CA GLY A 104 -21.21 -21.78 14.66
C GLY A 104 -21.69 -22.58 13.46
N LEU A 105 -21.16 -22.32 12.26
CA LEU A 105 -21.51 -23.05 11.04
C LEU A 105 -21.11 -24.53 11.14
N LEU A 106 -19.91 -24.82 11.64
CA LEU A 106 -19.47 -26.20 11.90
C LEU A 106 -20.40 -26.91 12.90
N GLY A 107 -20.80 -26.22 13.97
CA GLY A 107 -21.76 -26.74 14.94
C GLY A 107 -23.11 -27.09 14.32
N LEU A 108 -23.63 -26.24 13.42
CA LEU A 108 -24.87 -26.50 12.69
C LEU A 108 -24.75 -27.71 11.76
N ILE A 109 -23.64 -27.86 11.03
CA ILE A 109 -23.39 -29.02 10.15
C ILE A 109 -23.38 -30.33 10.96
N VAL A 110 -22.70 -30.34 12.11
CA VAL A 110 -22.65 -31.52 12.99
C VAL A 110 -24.04 -31.87 13.51
N THR A 111 -24.82 -30.87 13.93
CA THR A 111 -26.16 -31.06 14.48
C THR A 111 -27.15 -31.53 13.40
N ALA A 112 -27.09 -30.94 12.21
CA ALA A 112 -27.94 -31.33 11.07
C ALA A 112 -27.67 -32.78 10.61
N ARG A 113 -26.41 -33.23 10.64
CA ARG A 113 -26.06 -34.63 10.31
C ARG A 113 -26.62 -35.63 11.31
N LYS A 114 -26.60 -35.31 12.62
CA LYS A 114 -27.17 -36.17 13.67
C LYS A 114 -28.68 -36.36 13.54
N HIS A 115 -29.38 -35.35 13.02
CA HIS A 115 -30.84 -35.39 12.91
C HIS A 115 -31.37 -36.22 11.73
N LYS A 116 -30.49 -36.60 10.79
CA LYS A 116 -30.84 -37.39 9.59
C LYS A 116 -30.69 -38.90 9.80
N THR A 117 -30.14 -39.34 10.94
CA THR A 117 -29.84 -40.74 11.26
C THR A 117 -30.75 -41.35 12.33
N ASN A 118 -31.76 -40.61 12.79
CA ASN A 118 -32.88 -41.10 13.61
C ASN A 118 -34.17 -41.02 12.79
#